data_AF-A0A4V2RFN9-F1
#
_entry.id   AF-A0A4V2RFN9-F1
#
_cell.length_a   1.000
_cell.length_b   1.000
_cell.length_c   1.000
_cell.angle_alpha   90.00
_cell.angle_beta   90.00
_cell.angle_gamma   90.00
#
_symmetry.space_group_name_H-M   'P 1'
#
loop_
_entity.id
_entity.type
_entity.pdbx_description
1 polymer ?
#
loop_
_entity_poly.entity_id
_entity_poly.type
_entity_poly.pdbx_seq_one_letter_code
_entity_poly.pdbx_strand_id
1 'polypeptide(L)'
;MAIAITSAGAFVVLDETEDLQNATATPSPAGDADDNDTSNPLPAAFSTALTSHGVVTFAEAALSGHNGAAGNTGANIITVTGATATTDFAFRGENGAAFTAYEAGATSTLNSGLSAVAPDGTITEIYLFADPDDNNIVYGVAGDSGDDPIVFAIYLEEVKNASNITIGAKMWTVLADGYTLAHTTDDHDESLDLADKLFVAAVAENDFSFANAPSGQNLFMMFGNTTLAILVTG
;
A
#
# COMPACT_ATOMS: atom_id res chain seq x y z
N MET A 1 11.33 25.52 4.96
CA MET A 1 10.46 24.82 5.91
C MET A 1 10.89 23.36 5.91
N ALA A 2 10.89 22.69 7.07
CA ALA A 2 11.16 21.25 7.10
C ALA A 2 9.94 20.50 6.55
N ILE A 3 10.17 19.43 5.80
CA ILE A 3 9.11 18.49 5.45
C ILE A 3 8.75 17.71 6.70
N ALA A 4 7.46 17.61 7.01
CA ALA A 4 6.95 16.80 8.10
C ALA A 4 5.91 15.81 7.57
N ILE A 5 6.09 14.54 7.96
CA ILE A 5 5.20 13.42 7.66
C ILE A 5 4.63 12.97 8.99
N THR A 6 3.31 12.99 9.12
CA THR A 6 2.61 12.65 10.36
C THR A 6 1.48 11.68 10.08
N SER A 7 1.27 10.71 10.97
CA SER A 7 0.07 9.88 10.98
C SER A 7 -1.17 10.76 11.12
N ALA A 8 -2.17 10.56 10.27
CA ALA A 8 -3.42 11.31 10.30
C ALA A 8 -4.50 10.65 11.17
N GLY A 9 -4.25 9.42 11.65
CA GLY A 9 -5.16 8.70 12.57
C GLY A 9 -6.31 7.97 11.89
N ALA A 10 -6.46 8.07 10.56
CA ALA A 10 -7.31 7.16 9.81
C ALA A 10 -6.67 5.77 9.76
N PHE A 11 -7.51 4.75 9.75
CA PHE A 11 -7.16 3.35 9.59
C PHE A 11 -8.00 2.76 8.45
N VAL A 12 -7.71 1.51 8.09
CA VAL A 12 -8.53 0.68 7.20
C VAL A 12 -8.87 -0.57 7.98
N VAL A 13 -10.16 -0.84 8.12
CA VAL A 13 -10.68 -2.17 8.46
C VAL A 13 -11.56 -2.60 7.28
N LEU A 14 -11.28 -3.80 6.79
CA LEU A 14 -12.04 -4.48 5.75
C LEU A 14 -12.74 -5.64 6.44
N ASP A 15 -14.05 -5.76 6.24
CA ASP A 15 -14.80 -6.95 6.62
C ASP A 15 -14.93 -7.86 5.38
N GLU A 16 -14.87 -9.17 5.60
CA GLU A 16 -15.06 -10.23 4.60
C GLU A 16 -16.50 -10.77 4.57
N THR A 17 -17.39 -10.26 5.42
CA THR A 17 -18.81 -10.64 5.34
C THR A 17 -19.46 -10.16 4.05
N GLU A 18 -20.50 -10.87 3.63
CA GLU A 18 -21.35 -10.41 2.54
C GLU A 18 -22.04 -9.08 2.93
N ASP A 19 -22.25 -8.21 1.94
CA ASP A 19 -22.76 -6.83 2.05
C ASP A 19 -21.70 -5.78 2.44
N LEU A 20 -22.07 -4.49 2.37
CA LEU A 20 -21.15 -3.39 2.68
C LEU A 20 -21.17 -3.11 4.17
N GLN A 21 -20.05 -3.27 4.86
CA GLN A 21 -19.93 -2.96 6.28
C GLN A 21 -19.28 -1.59 6.49
N ASN A 22 -20.10 -0.67 6.98
CA ASN A 22 -19.70 0.66 7.40
C ASN A 22 -20.84 1.33 8.19
N ALA A 23 -20.50 2.39 8.90
CA ALA A 23 -21.42 3.16 9.75
C ALA A 23 -22.75 3.59 9.10
N THR A 24 -22.82 3.69 7.76
CA THR A 24 -24.02 4.13 7.05
C THR A 24 -24.85 2.96 6.53
N ALA A 25 -24.19 1.96 5.93
CA ALA A 25 -24.85 0.79 5.33
C ALA A 25 -25.34 -0.17 6.42
N THR A 26 -24.47 -0.48 7.39
CA THR A 26 -24.74 -1.44 8.46
C THR A 26 -24.38 -0.82 9.82
N PRO A 27 -25.26 0.02 10.40
CA PRO A 27 -25.00 0.68 11.68
C PRO A 27 -25.14 -0.25 12.91
N SER A 28 -25.47 -1.53 12.70
CA SER A 28 -25.63 -2.54 13.74
C SER A 28 -25.46 -3.94 13.14
N PRO A 29 -24.77 -4.87 13.82
CA PRO A 29 -24.03 -4.69 15.08
C PRO A 29 -22.89 -3.67 14.99
N ALA A 30 -22.29 -3.36 16.15
CA ALA A 30 -21.33 -2.26 16.22
C ALA A 30 -20.03 -2.52 15.46
N GLY A 31 -19.65 -3.79 15.26
CA GLY A 31 -18.48 -4.21 14.46
C GLY A 31 -18.65 -3.79 13.00
N ASP A 32 -19.71 -4.26 12.34
CA ASP A 32 -20.10 -3.85 10.98
C ASP A 32 -20.11 -2.33 10.74
N ALA A 33 -20.38 -1.54 11.80
CA ALA A 33 -20.49 -0.10 11.71
C ALA A 33 -19.14 0.64 11.80
N ASP A 34 -18.08 0.01 12.32
CA ASP A 34 -16.76 0.62 12.46
C ASP A 34 -15.76 0.25 11.35
N ASP A 35 -16.19 -0.58 10.40
CA ASP A 35 -15.48 -0.89 9.16
C ASP A 35 -15.45 0.23 8.12
N ASN A 36 -14.58 0.04 7.13
CA ASN A 36 -14.32 1.01 6.08
C ASN A 36 -14.66 0.52 4.67
N ASP A 37 -15.55 -0.45 4.56
CA ASP A 37 -15.93 -1.00 3.26
C ASP A 37 -16.52 0.08 2.36
N THR A 38 -16.24 -0.08 1.08
CA THR A 38 -16.62 0.89 0.07
C THR A 38 -16.99 0.21 -1.23
N SER A 39 -18.00 0.78 -1.89
CA SER A 39 -18.33 0.49 -3.29
C SER A 39 -17.79 1.56 -4.23
N ASN A 40 -16.92 2.45 -3.74
CA ASN A 40 -16.27 3.44 -4.58
C ASN A 40 -15.39 2.74 -5.62
N PRO A 41 -15.35 3.22 -6.88
CA PRO A 41 -14.46 2.67 -7.88
C PRO A 41 -13.00 2.76 -7.44
N LEU A 42 -12.26 1.66 -7.61
CA LEU A 42 -10.83 1.64 -7.31
C LEU A 42 -10.07 2.67 -8.16
N PRO A 43 -8.98 3.25 -7.62
CA PRO A 43 -8.07 4.08 -8.41
C PRO A 43 -7.61 3.37 -9.69
N ALA A 44 -7.44 4.14 -10.77
CA ALA A 44 -7.15 3.57 -12.10
C ALA A 44 -5.82 2.80 -12.14
N ALA A 45 -4.78 3.28 -11.43
CA ALA A 45 -3.51 2.57 -11.31
C ALA A 45 -3.70 1.21 -10.65
N PHE A 46 -4.43 1.18 -9.53
CA PHE A 46 -4.67 -0.03 -8.77
C PHE A 46 -5.51 -1.05 -9.53
N SER A 47 -6.62 -0.63 -10.13
CA SER A 47 -7.47 -1.54 -10.93
C SER A 47 -6.75 -2.07 -12.17
N THR A 48 -5.88 -1.27 -12.79
CA THR A 48 -5.06 -1.70 -13.93
C THR A 48 -4.06 -2.78 -13.51
N ALA A 49 -3.35 -2.58 -12.41
CA ALA A 49 -2.36 -3.53 -11.89
C ALA A 49 -3.01 -4.86 -11.46
N LEU A 50 -4.16 -4.82 -10.79
CA LEU A 50 -4.92 -6.03 -10.45
C LEU A 50 -5.34 -6.80 -11.70
N THR A 51 -5.86 -6.09 -12.71
CA THR A 51 -6.28 -6.70 -13.98
C THR A 51 -5.12 -7.33 -14.74
N SER A 52 -3.91 -6.73 -14.72
CA SER A 52 -2.74 -7.31 -15.38
C SER A 52 -2.29 -8.63 -14.76
N HIS A 53 -2.56 -8.84 -13.48
CA HIS A 53 -2.29 -10.10 -12.77
C HIS A 53 -3.52 -11.03 -12.71
N GLY A 54 -4.57 -10.74 -13.48
CA GLY A 54 -5.75 -11.60 -13.60
C GLY A 54 -6.80 -11.44 -12.51
N VAL A 55 -6.62 -10.50 -11.57
CA VAL A 55 -7.61 -10.17 -10.53
C VAL A 55 -8.62 -9.18 -11.12
N VAL A 56 -9.73 -9.71 -11.63
CA VAL A 56 -10.78 -8.92 -12.32
C VAL A 56 -12.06 -8.75 -11.50
N THR A 57 -12.21 -9.55 -10.45
CA THR A 57 -13.28 -9.46 -9.45
C THR A 57 -12.66 -9.47 -8.07
N PHE A 58 -13.24 -8.67 -7.19
CA PHE A 58 -12.94 -8.63 -5.77
C PHE A 58 -14.27 -8.80 -5.04
N ALA A 59 -14.22 -9.53 -3.93
CA ALA A 59 -15.39 -9.76 -3.10
C ALA A 59 -15.65 -8.51 -2.25
N GLU A 60 -14.60 -7.99 -1.60
CA GLU A 60 -14.68 -6.81 -0.75
C GLU A 60 -13.58 -5.78 -1.05
N ALA A 61 -13.85 -4.52 -0.69
CA ALA A 61 -12.92 -3.41 -0.82
C ALA A 61 -13.13 -2.40 0.30
N ALA A 62 -12.04 -1.89 0.88
CA ALA A 62 -12.08 -0.88 1.91
C ALA A 62 -11.16 0.31 1.60
N LEU A 63 -11.52 1.48 2.13
CA LEU A 63 -10.81 2.73 1.92
C LEU A 63 -10.65 3.46 3.25
N SER A 64 -9.42 3.86 3.56
CA SER A 64 -9.09 4.48 4.85
C SER A 64 -10.04 5.60 5.25
N GLY A 65 -10.65 5.51 6.43
CA GLY A 65 -11.59 6.51 6.96
C GLY A 65 -12.90 6.67 6.17
N HIS A 66 -13.25 5.73 5.29
CA HIS A 66 -14.55 5.67 4.66
C HIS A 66 -15.61 5.21 5.67
N ASN A 67 -16.81 5.79 5.61
CA ASN A 67 -17.90 5.48 6.55
C ASN A 67 -19.28 5.35 5.86
N GLY A 68 -19.30 5.22 4.53
CA GLY A 68 -20.51 5.09 3.72
C GLY A 68 -21.36 6.35 3.54
N ALA A 69 -21.04 7.47 4.20
CA ALA A 69 -21.80 8.70 4.03
C ALA A 69 -21.69 9.22 2.59
N ALA A 70 -22.78 9.75 2.04
CA ALA A 70 -22.79 10.24 0.66
C ALA A 70 -21.70 11.30 0.42
N GLY A 71 -20.81 11.06 -0.55
CA GLY A 71 -19.70 11.94 -0.88
C GLY A 71 -18.46 11.77 0.02
N ASN A 72 -18.46 10.83 0.96
CA ASN A 72 -17.25 10.41 1.66
C ASN A 72 -16.32 9.71 0.65
N THR A 73 -15.08 10.18 0.56
CA THR A 73 -14.04 9.65 -0.34
C THR A 73 -12.83 9.14 0.45
N GLY A 74 -13.04 8.74 1.70
CA GLY A 74 -11.99 8.38 2.63
C GLY A 74 -11.24 9.58 3.21
N ALA A 75 -10.28 9.25 4.08
CA ALA A 75 -9.37 10.15 4.76
C ALA A 75 -7.94 9.65 4.62
N ASN A 76 -6.97 10.56 4.72
CA ASN A 76 -5.57 10.20 4.64
C ASN A 76 -5.15 9.39 5.88
N ILE A 77 -4.29 8.39 5.68
CA ILE A 77 -3.55 7.72 6.77
C ILE A 77 -2.29 8.51 7.16
N ILE A 78 -1.74 9.27 6.21
CA ILE A 78 -0.53 10.09 6.38
C ILE A 78 -0.81 11.50 5.84
N THR A 79 -0.38 12.53 6.56
CA THR A 79 -0.37 13.92 6.10
C THR A 79 1.05 14.40 5.91
N VAL A 80 1.28 15.13 4.82
CA VAL A 80 2.57 15.73 4.47
C VAL A 80 2.44 17.24 4.47
N THR A 81 3.33 17.91 5.20
CA THR A 81 3.41 19.38 5.22
C THR A 81 4.82 19.85 4.90
N GLY A 82 4.94 21.03 4.30
CA GLY A 82 6.23 21.63 3.97
C GLY A 82 6.96 20.99 2.78
N ALA A 83 6.38 19.98 2.11
CA ALA A 83 6.88 19.45 0.85
C ALA A 83 6.88 20.53 -0.24
N THR A 84 7.99 20.62 -0.97
CA THR A 84 8.20 21.63 -2.04
C THR A 84 8.58 21.02 -3.38
N ALA A 85 8.83 19.71 -3.40
CA ALA A 85 9.07 18.90 -4.57
C ALA A 85 8.12 17.69 -4.55
N THR A 86 8.05 16.98 -5.66
CA THR A 86 7.38 15.67 -5.72
C THR A 86 8.10 14.72 -4.77
N THR A 87 7.46 14.37 -3.67
CA THR A 87 7.87 13.25 -2.83
C THR A 87 7.04 12.06 -3.24
N ASP A 88 7.68 10.93 -3.47
CA ASP A 88 7.00 9.67 -3.70
C ASP A 88 6.91 8.90 -2.37
N PHE A 89 5.91 8.06 -2.23
CA PHE A 89 5.83 7.07 -1.17
C PHE A 89 6.01 5.69 -1.75
N ALA A 90 6.35 4.73 -0.90
CA ALA A 90 6.40 3.34 -1.30
C ALA A 90 6.10 2.46 -0.09
N PHE A 91 5.52 1.30 -0.36
CA PHE A 91 5.50 0.24 0.63
C PHE A 91 6.87 -0.41 0.76
N ARG A 92 7.23 -0.69 2.02
CA ARG A 92 8.48 -1.35 2.42
C ARG A 92 8.21 -2.34 3.54
N GLY A 93 9.03 -3.37 3.59
CA GLY A 93 9.11 -4.27 4.73
C GLY A 93 9.85 -3.62 5.90
N GLU A 94 10.03 -4.42 6.96
CA GLU A 94 10.76 -4.02 8.15
C GLU A 94 12.13 -3.41 7.81
N ASN A 95 12.52 -2.37 8.55
CA ASN A 95 13.79 -1.64 8.35
C ASN A 95 13.96 -1.03 6.94
N GLY A 96 12.87 -0.84 6.19
CA GLY A 96 12.90 -0.28 4.83
C GLY A 96 13.29 -1.29 3.75
N ALA A 97 13.24 -2.59 4.05
CA ALA A 97 13.52 -3.63 3.07
C ALA A 97 12.55 -3.56 1.88
N ALA A 98 13.06 -3.79 0.67
CA ALA A 98 12.19 -3.96 -0.49
C ALA A 98 11.49 -5.32 -0.43
N PHE A 99 10.23 -5.36 -0.84
CA PHE A 99 9.53 -6.63 -1.10
C PHE A 99 10.06 -7.27 -2.38
N THR A 100 9.96 -8.59 -2.47
CA THR A 100 10.16 -9.30 -3.74
C THR A 100 9.07 -8.87 -4.73
N ALA A 101 9.44 -8.63 -5.99
CA ALA A 101 8.47 -8.33 -7.03
C ALA A 101 7.62 -9.57 -7.35
N TYR A 102 6.32 -9.38 -7.54
CA TYR A 102 5.40 -10.43 -7.94
C TYR A 102 5.56 -10.74 -9.43
N GLU A 103 6.33 -11.79 -9.72
CA GLU A 103 6.70 -12.22 -11.07
C GLU A 103 6.81 -13.75 -11.10
N ALA A 104 6.58 -14.35 -12.27
CA ALA A 104 6.63 -15.81 -12.43
C ALA A 104 7.99 -16.40 -11.97
N GLY A 105 7.93 -17.43 -11.11
CA GLY A 105 9.09 -18.07 -10.51
C GLY A 105 9.84 -17.28 -9.44
N ALA A 106 9.36 -16.08 -9.04
CA ALA A 106 9.89 -15.38 -7.88
C ALA A 106 9.41 -16.06 -6.58
N THR A 107 10.21 -16.02 -5.52
CA THR A 107 9.81 -16.52 -4.20
C THR A 107 9.97 -15.45 -3.12
N SER A 108 8.95 -15.24 -2.29
CA SER A 108 9.01 -14.33 -1.15
C SER A 108 9.29 -15.08 0.15
N THR A 109 10.08 -14.47 1.03
CA THR A 109 10.30 -14.97 2.39
C THR A 109 9.49 -14.20 3.44
N LEU A 110 8.64 -13.26 2.99
CA LEU A 110 7.93 -12.33 3.85
C LEU A 110 6.51 -12.84 4.10
N ASN A 111 6.39 -13.75 5.05
CA ASN A 111 5.10 -14.24 5.53
C ASN A 111 4.33 -13.10 6.22
N SER A 112 3.07 -12.90 5.84
CA SER A 112 2.19 -11.86 6.39
C SER A 112 1.74 -12.14 7.82
N GLY A 113 1.82 -13.39 8.27
CA GLY A 113 1.21 -13.89 9.50
C GLY A 113 -0.22 -14.40 9.32
N LEU A 114 -0.76 -14.29 8.10
CA LEU A 114 -2.13 -14.64 7.75
C LEU A 114 -2.15 -15.90 6.88
N SER A 115 -3.33 -16.50 6.74
CA SER A 115 -3.54 -17.60 5.81
C SER A 115 -4.82 -17.35 5.01
N ALA A 116 -4.86 -17.85 3.79
CA ALA A 116 -6.03 -17.82 2.93
C ALA A 116 -6.74 -19.17 2.99
N VAL A 117 -8.06 -19.16 2.91
CA VAL A 117 -8.89 -20.33 2.70
C VAL A 117 -9.37 -20.31 1.25
N ALA A 118 -8.98 -21.32 0.48
CA ALA A 118 -9.44 -21.52 -0.88
C ALA A 118 -10.88 -22.11 -0.90
N PRO A 119 -11.61 -22.08 -2.04
CA PRO A 119 -12.99 -22.58 -2.11
C PRO A 119 -13.14 -24.08 -1.79
N ASP A 120 -12.05 -24.86 -1.93
CA ASP A 120 -12.01 -26.28 -1.58
C ASP A 120 -11.68 -26.54 -0.10
N GLY A 121 -11.53 -25.48 0.70
CA GLY A 121 -11.19 -25.51 2.12
C GLY A 121 -9.70 -25.64 2.41
N THR A 122 -8.84 -25.59 1.38
CA THR A 122 -7.38 -25.61 1.58
C THR A 122 -6.93 -24.31 2.24
N ILE A 123 -6.13 -24.44 3.30
CA ILE A 123 -5.53 -23.31 4.01
C ILE A 123 -4.07 -23.16 3.57
N THR A 124 -3.72 -21.98 3.07
CA THR A 124 -2.36 -21.66 2.62
C THR A 124 -1.89 -20.38 3.27
N GLU A 125 -0.65 -20.37 3.77
CA GLU A 125 -0.04 -19.15 4.31
C GLU A 125 0.08 -18.06 3.25
N ILE A 126 -0.06 -16.81 3.66
CA ILE A 126 0.03 -15.67 2.76
C ILE A 126 1.42 -15.05 2.83
N TYR A 127 2.02 -14.79 1.67
CA TYR A 127 3.29 -14.08 1.55
C TYR A 127 3.12 -12.75 0.81
N LEU A 128 3.95 -11.77 1.18
CA LEU A 128 3.88 -10.42 0.65
C LEU A 128 4.84 -10.23 -0.52
N PHE A 129 4.33 -9.63 -1.58
CA PHE A 129 5.07 -9.22 -2.77
C PHE A 129 4.75 -7.77 -3.12
N ALA A 130 5.68 -7.05 -3.74
CA ALA A 130 5.36 -5.76 -4.36
C ALA A 130 4.93 -5.96 -5.81
N ASP A 131 4.10 -5.07 -6.32
CA ASP A 131 3.92 -4.98 -7.77
C ASP A 131 5.26 -4.59 -8.45
N PRO A 132 5.61 -5.23 -9.58
CA PRO A 132 6.86 -4.93 -10.29
C PRO A 132 6.93 -3.52 -10.88
N ASP A 133 5.80 -2.90 -11.19
CA ASP A 133 5.70 -1.63 -11.91
C ASP A 133 5.24 -0.46 -11.01
N ASP A 134 4.58 -0.73 -9.89
CA ASP A 134 4.07 0.27 -8.94
C ASP A 134 4.48 -0.03 -7.49
N ASN A 135 5.39 0.81 -6.96
CA ASN A 135 5.91 0.68 -5.60
C ASN A 135 4.89 0.99 -4.48
N ASN A 136 3.71 1.49 -4.85
CA ASN A 136 2.61 1.75 -3.95
C ASN A 136 1.65 0.56 -3.81
N ILE A 137 1.91 -0.56 -4.49
CA ILE A 137 1.08 -1.75 -4.43
C ILE A 137 1.83 -2.91 -3.78
N VAL A 138 1.17 -3.58 -2.84
CA VAL A 138 1.61 -4.85 -2.25
C VAL A 138 0.50 -5.89 -2.40
N TYR A 139 0.88 -7.09 -2.81
CA TYR A 139 0.02 -8.25 -2.95
C TYR A 139 0.25 -9.22 -1.78
N GLY A 140 -0.84 -9.72 -1.21
CA GLY A 140 -0.87 -10.91 -0.39
C GLY A 140 -1.18 -12.11 -1.27
N VAL A 141 -0.26 -13.07 -1.34
CA VAL A 141 -0.31 -14.22 -2.24
C VAL A 141 -0.48 -15.51 -1.43
N ALA A 142 -1.38 -16.41 -1.84
CA ALA A 142 -1.62 -17.71 -1.20
C ALA A 142 -0.53 -18.71 -1.54
N GLY A 143 0.62 -18.57 -0.89
CA GLY A 143 1.83 -19.32 -1.16
C GLY A 143 3.03 -18.38 -1.24
N ASP A 144 4.22 -18.95 -1.34
CA ASP A 144 5.48 -18.20 -1.34
C ASP A 144 6.00 -17.91 -2.75
N SER A 145 5.28 -18.27 -3.81
CA SER A 145 5.68 -18.09 -5.21
C SER A 145 4.90 -16.97 -5.92
N GLY A 146 5.55 -16.24 -6.83
CA GLY A 146 4.89 -15.30 -7.74
C GLY A 146 4.04 -15.96 -8.84
N ASP A 147 3.98 -17.29 -8.84
CA ASP A 147 3.02 -18.08 -9.64
C ASP A 147 1.73 -18.43 -8.86
N ASP A 148 1.71 -18.17 -7.55
CA ASP A 148 0.58 -18.46 -6.67
C ASP A 148 -0.47 -17.32 -6.73
N PRO A 149 -1.75 -17.60 -6.48
CA PRO A 149 -2.82 -16.62 -6.65
C PRO A 149 -2.79 -15.50 -5.61
N ILE A 150 -3.10 -14.28 -6.05
CA ILE A 150 -3.31 -13.11 -5.19
C ILE A 150 -4.62 -13.28 -4.41
N VAL A 151 -4.54 -13.12 -3.09
CA VAL A 151 -5.65 -13.21 -2.13
C VAL A 151 -6.15 -11.83 -1.76
N PHE A 152 -5.24 -10.90 -1.49
CA PHE A 152 -5.59 -9.51 -1.24
C PHE A 152 -4.56 -8.58 -1.87
N ALA A 153 -4.92 -7.33 -2.03
CA ALA A 153 -3.98 -6.30 -2.44
C ALA A 153 -4.18 -5.01 -1.65
N ILE A 154 -3.08 -4.30 -1.44
CA ILE A 154 -3.04 -3.05 -0.71
C ILE A 154 -2.43 -1.99 -1.63
N TYR A 155 -3.08 -0.83 -1.70
CA TYR A 155 -2.61 0.29 -2.51
C TYR A 155 -2.51 1.57 -1.70
N LEU A 156 -1.37 2.25 -1.82
CA LEU A 156 -1.11 3.55 -1.24
C LEU A 156 -1.44 4.65 -2.26
N GLU A 157 -2.63 5.23 -2.16
CA GLU A 157 -3.03 6.32 -3.05
C GLU A 157 -2.42 7.64 -2.55
N GLU A 158 -1.42 8.16 -3.26
CA GLU A 158 -0.88 9.48 -2.98
C GLU A 158 -1.88 10.60 -3.31
N VAL A 159 -2.16 11.44 -2.31
CA VAL A 159 -2.99 12.64 -2.49
C VAL A 159 -2.10 13.81 -2.86
N LYS A 160 -2.28 14.33 -4.06
CA LYS A 160 -1.49 15.45 -4.61
C LYS A 160 -2.30 16.75 -4.64
N ASN A 161 -1.62 17.87 -4.43
CA ASN A 161 -2.21 19.19 -4.63
C ASN A 161 -2.18 19.61 -6.11
N ALA A 162 -2.69 20.81 -6.41
CA ALA A 162 -2.73 21.35 -7.78
C ALA A 162 -1.36 21.52 -8.46
N SER A 163 -0.27 21.52 -7.69
CA SER A 163 1.12 21.58 -8.17
C SER A 163 1.78 20.20 -8.24
N ASN A 164 0.99 19.13 -8.16
CA ASN A 164 1.46 17.74 -8.15
C ASN A 164 2.38 17.37 -6.97
N ILE A 165 2.32 18.12 -5.87
CA ILE A 165 3.07 17.83 -4.65
C ILE A 165 2.22 16.92 -3.77
N THR A 166 2.80 15.82 -3.30
CA THR A 166 2.15 14.91 -2.35
C THR A 166 1.92 15.60 -1.01
N ILE A 167 0.66 15.68 -0.60
CA ILE A 167 0.19 16.29 0.66
C ILE A 167 -0.37 15.25 1.64
N GLY A 168 -0.44 13.99 1.23
CA GLY A 168 -0.86 12.89 2.07
C GLY A 168 -1.00 11.60 1.26
N ALA A 169 -1.46 10.55 1.90
CA ALA A 169 -1.80 9.30 1.23
C ALA A 169 -3.02 8.63 1.91
N LYS A 170 -3.85 7.99 1.11
CA LYS A 170 -4.94 7.10 1.53
C LYS A 170 -4.52 5.65 1.31
N MET A 171 -5.14 4.74 2.03
CA MET A 171 -4.89 3.31 1.88
C MET A 171 -6.16 2.63 1.38
N TRP A 172 -5.98 1.80 0.36
CA TRP A 172 -7.00 0.92 -0.19
C TRP A 172 -6.60 -0.52 0.12
N THR A 173 -7.58 -1.35 0.45
CA THR A 173 -7.42 -2.80 0.54
C THR A 173 -8.54 -3.46 -0.26
N VAL A 174 -8.24 -4.58 -0.90
CA VAL A 174 -9.23 -5.42 -1.58
C VAL A 174 -8.97 -6.87 -1.28
N LEU A 175 -10.04 -7.67 -1.19
CA LEU A 175 -9.98 -9.11 -1.12
C LEU A 175 -10.39 -9.70 -2.48
N ALA A 176 -9.55 -10.56 -3.03
CA ALA A 176 -9.80 -11.21 -4.31
C ALA A 176 -10.96 -12.20 -4.17
N ASP A 177 -11.81 -12.24 -5.19
CA ASP A 177 -12.96 -13.14 -5.22
C ASP A 177 -12.51 -14.62 -5.17
N GLY A 178 -13.22 -15.42 -4.38
CA GLY A 178 -12.94 -16.84 -4.19
C GLY A 178 -11.89 -17.19 -3.12
N TYR A 179 -11.36 -16.21 -2.38
CA TYR A 179 -10.58 -16.47 -1.17
C TYR A 179 -11.21 -15.74 0.01
N THR A 180 -11.09 -16.34 1.20
CA THR A 180 -11.32 -15.65 2.47
C THR A 180 -10.05 -15.73 3.30
N LEU A 181 -9.85 -14.83 4.25
CA LEU A 181 -8.78 -15.00 5.22
C LEU A 181 -9.19 -16.07 6.24
N ALA A 182 -8.20 -16.81 6.73
CA ALA A 182 -8.40 -17.81 7.75
C ALA A 182 -8.51 -17.13 9.11
N HIS A 183 -9.61 -17.38 9.80
CA HIS A 183 -9.88 -16.83 11.12
C HIS A 183 -9.85 -17.95 12.16
N THR A 184 -9.48 -17.60 13.40
CA THR A 184 -9.47 -18.58 14.51
C THR A 184 -10.81 -18.65 15.23
N THR A 185 -11.68 -17.70 14.93
CA THR A 185 -13.05 -17.60 15.43
C THR A 185 -14.00 -17.40 14.24
N ASP A 186 -15.32 -17.52 14.48
CA ASP A 186 -16.35 -17.14 13.49
C ASP A 186 -16.62 -15.61 13.54
N ASP A 187 -15.67 -14.83 14.08
CA ASP A 187 -15.72 -13.37 14.09
C ASP A 187 -15.10 -12.87 12.80
N HIS A 188 -15.93 -12.28 11.94
CA HIS A 188 -15.51 -11.74 10.65
C HIS A 188 -14.96 -10.30 10.81
N ASP A 189 -15.09 -9.70 12.00
CA ASP A 189 -14.50 -8.39 12.35
C ASP A 189 -12.97 -8.48 12.61
N GLU A 190 -12.32 -9.56 12.17
CA GLU A 190 -10.91 -9.82 12.46
C GLU A 190 -10.02 -9.01 11.51
N SER A 191 -9.48 -7.91 12.02
CA SER A 191 -8.67 -6.97 11.24
C SER A 191 -7.47 -7.65 10.57
N LEU A 192 -7.22 -7.30 9.30
CA LEU A 192 -5.99 -7.60 8.57
C LEU A 192 -4.77 -6.96 9.26
N ASP A 193 -4.20 -7.63 10.25
CA ASP A 193 -3.07 -7.12 11.02
C ASP A 193 -1.73 -7.42 10.33
N LEU A 194 -1.19 -6.40 9.66
CA LEU A 194 0.15 -6.40 9.07
C LEU A 194 1.14 -5.57 9.89
N ALA A 195 0.89 -5.41 11.20
CA ALA A 195 1.82 -4.77 12.11
C ALA A 195 3.22 -5.40 11.99
N ASP A 196 4.23 -4.54 11.98
CA ASP A 196 5.63 -4.91 11.80
C ASP A 196 5.96 -5.62 10.47
N LYS A 197 5.03 -5.69 9.51
CA LYS A 197 5.23 -6.30 8.18
C LYS A 197 5.18 -5.28 7.05
N LEU A 198 4.24 -4.35 7.11
CA LEU A 198 4.02 -3.34 6.07
C LEU A 198 4.30 -1.94 6.62
N PHE A 199 5.19 -1.21 5.96
CA PHE A 199 5.57 0.15 6.32
C PHE A 199 5.46 1.07 5.11
N VAL A 200 5.21 2.36 5.37
CA VAL A 200 5.28 3.40 4.34
C VAL A 200 6.61 4.14 4.48
N ALA A 201 7.38 4.17 3.40
CA ALA A 201 8.62 4.93 3.32
C ALA A 201 8.45 6.11 2.37
N ALA A 202 9.00 7.27 2.76
CA ALA A 202 9.15 8.39 1.83
C ALA A 202 10.34 8.12 0.90
N VAL A 203 10.11 8.22 -0.39
CA VAL A 203 11.12 8.16 -1.44
C VAL A 203 11.42 9.59 -1.87
N ALA A 204 12.63 10.04 -1.54
CA ALA A 204 13.12 11.33 -1.97
C ALA A 204 14.07 11.14 -3.16
N GLU A 205 13.74 11.75 -4.29
CA GLU A 205 14.67 11.92 -5.39
C GLU A 205 15.58 13.11 -5.08
N ASN A 206 16.89 12.89 -5.11
CA ASN A 206 17.87 13.93 -4.83
C ASN A 206 18.36 14.50 -6.17
N ASP A 207 17.60 15.45 -6.72
CA ASP A 207 17.97 16.12 -7.96
C ASP A 207 19.15 17.06 -7.74
N PHE A 208 20.22 16.85 -8.51
CA PHE A 208 21.33 17.79 -8.59
C PHE A 208 21.67 18.11 -10.05
N SER A 209 21.99 19.38 -10.31
CA SER A 209 22.33 19.85 -11.65
C SER A 209 23.62 20.66 -11.64
N PHE A 210 24.45 20.43 -12.65
CA PHE A 210 25.66 21.23 -12.92
C PHE A 210 25.39 22.40 -13.86
N ALA A 211 24.12 22.66 -14.21
CA ALA A 211 23.77 23.80 -15.05
C ALA A 211 24.28 25.10 -14.40
N ASN A 212 25.14 25.83 -15.13
CA ASN A 212 25.82 27.05 -14.68
C ASN A 212 26.93 26.87 -13.64
N ALA A 213 27.42 25.65 -13.40
CA ALA A 213 28.66 25.46 -12.65
C ALA A 213 29.81 26.22 -13.37
N PRO A 214 30.57 27.08 -12.66
CA PRO A 214 31.68 27.82 -13.29
C PRO A 214 32.64 26.85 -13.96
N SER A 215 33.01 27.10 -15.22
CA SER A 215 34.02 26.27 -15.90
C SER A 215 35.38 26.55 -15.26
N GLY A 216 35.79 25.70 -14.32
CA GLY A 216 37.04 25.87 -13.59
C GLY A 216 37.26 24.79 -12.53
N GLN A 217 37.89 23.69 -12.94
CA GLN A 217 38.62 22.73 -12.09
C GLN A 217 37.91 22.15 -10.85
N ASN A 218 36.69 21.63 -11.00
CA ASN A 218 36.25 20.55 -10.10
C ASN A 218 36.45 19.23 -10.84
N LEU A 219 37.60 18.58 -10.62
CA LEU A 219 37.90 17.24 -11.18
C LEU A 219 36.98 16.17 -10.57
N PHE A 220 36.39 16.47 -9.41
CA PHE A 220 35.42 15.64 -8.70
C PHE A 220 34.58 16.48 -7.73
N MET A 221 33.35 16.05 -7.49
CA MET A 221 32.48 16.56 -6.43
C MET A 221 31.89 15.39 -5.65
N MET A 222 31.76 15.53 -4.33
CA MET A 222 31.31 14.48 -3.43
C MET A 222 30.01 14.90 -2.74
N PHE A 223 28.96 14.09 -2.92
CA PHE A 223 27.68 14.26 -2.24
C PHE A 223 27.52 13.15 -1.21
N GLY A 224 27.35 13.49 0.07
CA GLY A 224 27.14 12.49 1.12
C GLY A 224 27.63 12.95 2.48
N ASN A 225 27.85 11.98 3.36
CA ASN A 225 28.44 12.19 4.69
C ASN A 225 29.82 11.52 4.77
N THR A 226 30.42 11.52 5.97
CA THR A 226 31.75 10.94 6.20
C THR A 226 31.83 9.42 6.02
N THR A 227 30.68 8.74 5.92
CA THR A 227 30.55 7.28 5.91
C THR A 227 30.07 6.75 4.55
N LEU A 228 29.24 7.51 3.84
CA LEU A 228 28.73 7.14 2.52
C LEU A 228 28.63 8.40 1.64
N ALA A 229 29.24 8.33 0.46
CA ALA A 229 29.17 9.42 -0.50
C ALA A 229 29.23 8.93 -1.95
N ILE A 230 28.57 9.70 -2.81
CA ILE A 230 28.61 9.59 -4.27
C ILE A 230 29.72 10.52 -4.77
N LEU A 231 30.68 9.97 -5.50
CA LEU A 231 31.74 10.72 -6.17
C LEU A 231 31.39 10.84 -7.65
N VAL A 232 31.20 12.08 -8.11
CA VAL A 232 30.96 12.36 -9.53
C VAL A 232 32.25 12.90 -10.14
N THR A 233 32.73 12.24 -11.19
CA THR A 233 33.91 12.63 -11.97
C THR A 233 33.51 12.93 -13.40
N GLY A 234 34.10 13.98 -13.99
CA GLY A 234 33.93 14.33 -15.41
C GLY A 234 34.96 13.69 -16.32
#